data_AF-A0A925E5F8-F1
#
_entry.id   AF-A0A925E5F8-F1
#
_cell.length_a   1.000
_cell.length_b   1.000
_cell.length_c   1.000
_cell.angle_alpha   90.00
_cell.angle_beta   90.00
_cell.angle_gamma   90.00
#
_symmetry.space_group_name_H-M   'P 1'
#
loop_
_entity.id
_entity.type
_entity.pdbx_description
1 polymer ?
#
loop_
_entity_poly.entity_id
_entity_poly.type
_entity_poly.pdbx_seq_one_letter_code
_entity_poly.pdbx_strand_id
1 'polypeptide(L)'
;MSQLPTESTFPPYSADTASYWPAYCKFLFFGSEKGELPKNIRIFNKVGDAYGQLTDVAYIVDLEKKIEFFLSATIYCNTDGILNDDHYNYNTIGLPFMKHLGRVIHEHELKRKRKILTDLNSLIFPYDKTANLP
;
A
#
# COMPACT_ATOMS: atom_id res chain seq x y z
N MET A 1 -7.20 -1.52 8.21
CA MET A 1 -7.03 -0.22 7.52
C MET A 1 -6.89 -0.44 6.00
N SER A 2 -7.90 -1.01 5.32
CA SER A 2 -7.92 -1.10 3.84
C SER A 2 -8.70 0.04 3.18
N GLN A 3 -9.51 0.73 3.97
CA GLN A 3 -10.16 1.99 3.60
C GLN A 3 -9.08 3.02 3.27
N LEU A 4 -9.22 3.65 2.12
CA LEU A 4 -8.37 4.76 1.69
C LEU A 4 -8.79 6.04 2.44
N PRO A 5 -7.89 7.01 2.65
CA PRO A 5 -8.27 8.26 3.32
C PRO A 5 -9.48 8.94 2.68
N THR A 6 -9.53 8.95 1.34
CA THR A 6 -10.63 9.53 0.56
C THR A 6 -11.96 8.80 0.70
N GLU A 7 -11.96 7.58 1.23
CA GLU A 7 -13.16 6.78 1.51
C GLU A 7 -13.72 7.01 2.91
N SER A 8 -13.04 7.79 3.77
CA SER A 8 -13.49 8.11 5.13
C SER A 8 -14.46 9.29 5.13
N THR A 9 -15.50 9.18 5.97
CA THR A 9 -16.41 10.29 6.30
C THR A 9 -15.90 11.14 7.46
N PHE A 10 -15.26 10.51 8.46
CA PHE A 10 -14.66 11.20 9.59
C PHE A 10 -13.37 10.52 10.07
N PRO A 11 -12.24 11.24 10.17
CA PRO A 11 -12.04 12.60 9.65
C PRO A 11 -12.22 12.68 8.13
N PRO A 12 -12.73 13.79 7.58
CA PRO A 12 -13.09 13.90 6.16
C PRO A 12 -11.86 14.17 5.28
N TYR A 13 -10.90 13.24 5.25
CA TYR A 13 -9.62 13.41 4.55
C TYR A 13 -9.75 13.70 3.04
N SER A 14 -10.88 13.32 2.42
CA SER A 14 -11.18 13.72 1.04
C SER A 14 -11.23 15.24 0.81
N ALA A 15 -11.36 16.05 1.87
CA ALA A 15 -11.32 17.51 1.79
C ALA A 15 -9.89 18.06 1.65
N ASP A 16 -8.86 17.28 1.98
CA ASP A 16 -7.44 17.65 1.86
C ASP A 16 -6.64 16.49 1.23
N THR A 17 -6.83 16.29 -0.07
CA THR A 17 -6.11 15.26 -0.83
C THR A 17 -4.65 15.62 -1.09
N ALA A 18 -4.23 16.87 -0.81
CA ALA A 18 -2.83 17.26 -0.91
C ALA A 18 -2.00 16.57 0.18
N SER A 19 -2.54 16.53 1.41
CA SER A 19 -1.96 15.83 2.57
C SER A 19 -2.38 14.36 2.65
N TYR A 20 -3.61 14.03 2.25
CA TYR A 20 -4.21 12.70 2.43
C TYR A 20 -4.77 12.13 1.11
N TRP A 21 -3.88 11.78 0.19
CA TRP A 21 -4.25 11.15 -1.07
C TRP A 21 -4.55 9.65 -0.89
N PRO A 22 -5.15 8.96 -1.89
CA PRO A 22 -5.57 7.57 -1.75
C PRO A 22 -4.48 6.59 -1.27
N ALA A 23 -3.26 6.71 -1.80
CA ALA A 23 -2.14 5.82 -1.44
C ALA A 23 -1.37 6.26 -0.18
N TYR A 24 -1.83 7.29 0.54
CA TYR A 24 -1.19 7.72 1.77
C TYR A 24 -1.07 6.53 2.74
N CYS A 25 0.13 6.29 3.28
CA CYS A 25 0.47 5.12 4.11
C CYS A 25 0.28 3.74 3.43
N LYS A 26 0.35 3.67 2.09
CA LYS A 26 0.39 2.41 1.31
C LYS A 26 1.77 2.26 0.64
N PHE A 27 2.76 1.80 1.40
CA PHE A 27 4.15 1.80 0.93
C PHE A 27 4.45 0.63 0.01
N LEU A 28 4.13 -0.60 0.43
CA LEU A 28 4.22 -1.76 -0.45
C LEU A 28 3.18 -1.65 -1.56
N PHE A 29 3.58 -2.03 -2.78
CA PHE A 29 2.78 -2.05 -4.02
C PHE A 29 2.41 -0.67 -4.61
N PHE A 30 2.06 0.33 -3.79
CA PHE A 30 1.73 1.68 -4.27
C PHE A 30 2.83 2.73 -4.04
N GLY A 31 3.81 2.51 -3.14
CA GLY A 31 4.89 3.47 -2.89
C GLY A 31 4.42 4.83 -2.39
N SER A 32 3.25 4.89 -1.76
CA SER A 32 2.57 6.16 -1.44
C SER A 32 2.46 7.15 -2.61
N GLU A 33 2.37 6.66 -3.84
CA GLU A 33 2.28 7.51 -5.02
C GLU A 33 0.97 8.31 -5.06
N LYS A 34 1.04 9.56 -5.53
CA LYS A 34 -0.15 10.39 -5.75
C LYS A 34 -0.84 9.99 -7.06
N GLY A 35 -2.17 9.99 -7.05
CA GLY A 35 -2.99 9.66 -8.22
C GLY A 35 -4.14 8.72 -7.88
N GLU A 36 -4.82 8.26 -8.92
CA GLU A 36 -5.87 7.26 -8.79
C GLU A 36 -5.28 5.87 -8.58
N LEU A 37 -6.00 5.05 -7.80
CA LEU A 37 -5.63 3.67 -7.51
C LEU A 37 -6.56 2.68 -8.21
N PRO A 38 -6.05 1.51 -8.63
CA PRO A 38 -6.90 0.44 -9.12
C PRO A 38 -7.85 -0.03 -8.02
N LYS A 39 -9.16 -0.05 -8.31
CA LYS A 39 -10.22 -0.34 -7.33
C LYS A 39 -10.24 -1.80 -6.88
N ASN A 40 -9.75 -2.72 -7.71
CA ASN A 40 -9.67 -4.14 -7.43
C ASN A 40 -8.56 -4.50 -6.42
N ILE A 41 -7.61 -3.59 -6.17
CA ILE A 41 -6.52 -3.83 -5.22
C ILE A 41 -6.88 -3.26 -3.86
N ARG A 42 -6.83 -4.11 -2.82
CA ARG A 42 -6.97 -3.69 -1.42
C ARG A 42 -5.75 -4.12 -0.62
N ILE A 43 -5.26 -3.19 0.19
CA ILE A 43 -4.05 -3.37 0.99
C ILE A 43 -4.40 -3.12 2.45
N PHE A 44 -4.25 -4.16 3.27
CA PHE A 44 -4.44 -4.11 4.70
C PHE A 44 -3.06 -4.08 5.33
N ASN A 45 -2.63 -2.93 5.84
CA ASN A 45 -1.25 -2.79 6.27
C ASN A 45 -1.07 -1.94 7.51
N LYS A 46 0.14 -2.02 8.06
CA LYS A 46 0.65 -1.12 9.09
C LYS A 46 2.06 -0.69 8.69
N VAL A 47 2.22 0.62 8.55
CA VAL A 47 3.48 1.25 8.16
C VAL A 47 4.20 1.87 9.36
N GLY A 48 5.49 2.14 9.16
CA GLY A 48 6.28 3.06 9.97
C GLY A 48 7.44 3.66 9.16
N ASP A 49 7.75 4.91 9.44
CA ASP A 49 8.87 5.64 8.86
C ASP A 49 9.50 6.53 9.93
N ALA A 50 10.76 6.27 10.28
CA ALA A 50 11.46 7.04 11.30
C ALA A 50 12.97 6.78 11.23
N TYR A 51 13.77 7.84 11.40
CA TYR A 51 15.24 7.73 11.53
C TYR A 51 15.90 6.94 10.39
N GLY A 52 15.47 7.17 9.15
CA GLY A 52 15.92 6.46 7.97
C GLY A 52 15.25 5.10 7.76
N GLN A 53 14.53 4.54 8.73
CA GLN A 53 13.81 3.29 8.52
C GLN A 53 12.48 3.51 7.82
N LEU A 54 12.20 2.66 6.83
CA LEU A 54 10.92 2.59 6.15
C LEU A 54 10.43 1.14 6.20
N THR A 55 9.29 0.90 6.86
CA THR A 55 8.73 -0.43 7.09
C THR A 55 7.25 -0.50 6.72
N ASP A 56 6.85 -1.64 6.20
CA ASP A 56 5.45 -1.94 5.91
C ASP A 56 5.20 -3.45 6.04
N VAL A 57 4.14 -3.81 6.75
CA VAL A 57 3.62 -5.18 6.83
C VAL A 57 2.23 -5.16 6.24
N ALA A 58 2.06 -5.82 5.09
CA ALA A 58 0.88 -5.71 4.26
C ALA A 58 0.31 -7.08 3.91
N TYR A 59 -1.01 -7.16 3.96
CA TYR A 59 -1.80 -8.16 3.27
C TYR A 59 -2.40 -7.51 2.02
N ILE A 60 -1.98 -7.97 0.84
CA ILE A 60 -2.31 -7.37 -0.46
C ILE A 60 -3.27 -8.32 -1.18
N VAL A 61 -4.37 -7.76 -1.66
CA VAL A 61 -5.48 -8.49 -2.28
C VAL A 61 -5.79 -7.88 -3.63
N ASP A 62 -5.89 -8.72 -4.66
CA ASP A 62 -6.44 -8.38 -5.97
C ASP A 62 -7.74 -9.17 -6.18
N LEU A 63 -8.85 -8.46 -6.03
CA LEU A 63 -10.21 -9.02 -6.09
C LEU A 63 -10.53 -9.55 -7.49
N GLU A 64 -10.07 -8.88 -8.54
CA GLU A 64 -10.31 -9.27 -9.93
C GLU A 64 -9.52 -10.53 -10.31
N LYS A 65 -8.26 -10.61 -9.90
CA LYS A 65 -7.36 -11.73 -10.24
C LYS A 65 -7.43 -12.88 -9.24
N LYS A 66 -8.19 -12.73 -8.15
CA LYS A 66 -8.26 -13.67 -7.03
C LYS A 66 -6.87 -14.00 -6.47
N ILE A 67 -6.06 -12.96 -6.30
CA ILE A 67 -4.70 -13.05 -5.74
C ILE A 67 -4.73 -12.46 -4.35
N GLU A 68 -4.04 -13.13 -3.43
CA GLU A 68 -3.75 -12.61 -2.11
C GLU A 68 -2.32 -13.01 -1.72
N PHE A 69 -1.65 -12.17 -0.95
CA PHE A 69 -0.38 -12.53 -0.31
C PHE A 69 -0.05 -11.59 0.85
N PHE A 70 0.70 -12.12 1.82
CA PHE A 70 1.35 -11.32 2.84
C PHE A 70 2.75 -10.94 2.37
N LEU A 71 3.13 -9.69 2.62
CA LEU A 71 4.46 -9.17 2.34
C LEU A 71 4.88 -8.22 3.46
N SER A 72 6.10 -8.39 3.95
CA SER A 72 6.73 -7.50 4.92
C SER A 72 8.09 -7.09 4.36
N ALA A 73 8.42 -5.80 4.49
CA ALA A 73 9.71 -5.27 4.12
C ALA A 73 10.13 -4.15 5.07
N THR A 74 11.42 -4.08 5.34
CA THR A 74 12.06 -2.95 6.03
C THR A 74 13.32 -2.58 5.26
N ILE A 75 13.47 -1.30 4.95
CA ILE A 75 14.62 -0.76 4.24
C ILE A 75 15.16 0.46 5.00
N TYR A 76 16.49 0.53 5.10
CA TYR A 76 17.18 1.68 5.65
C TYR A 76 17.54 2.68 4.55
N CYS A 77 16.86 3.81 4.54
CA CYS A 77 16.94 4.91 3.59
C CYS A 77 17.76 6.08 4.16
N ASN A 78 18.94 5.80 4.69
CA ASN A 78 19.84 6.82 5.21
C ASN A 78 21.25 6.62 4.64
N THR A 79 21.52 7.24 3.49
CA THR A 79 22.79 7.05 2.79
C THR A 79 23.96 7.84 3.39
N ASP A 80 23.71 8.99 4.04
CA ASP A 80 24.77 9.77 4.69
C ASP A 80 25.07 9.29 6.12
N GLY A 81 24.15 8.53 6.72
CA GLY A 81 24.30 7.93 8.04
C GLY A 81 24.06 8.91 9.19
N ILE A 82 23.61 10.13 8.91
CA ILE A 82 23.30 11.13 9.92
C ILE A 82 21.87 10.88 10.41
N LEU A 83 21.68 10.90 11.72
CA LEU A 83 20.35 10.76 12.33
C LEU A 83 19.90 12.13 12.84
N ASN A 84 18.59 12.39 12.76
CA ASN A 84 17.94 13.64 13.19
C ASN A 84 18.27 14.90 12.38
N ASP A 85 18.64 14.76 11.12
CA ASP A 85 18.84 15.90 10.22
C ASP A 85 17.73 16.04 9.16
N ASP A 86 16.70 15.19 9.24
CA ASP A 86 15.55 15.10 8.32
C ASP A 86 15.91 14.79 6.86
N HIS A 87 17.16 14.39 6.57
CA HIS A 87 17.62 14.03 5.24
C HIS A 87 17.61 12.51 5.04
N TYR A 88 16.44 11.95 4.79
CA TYR A 88 16.30 10.52 4.48
C TYR A 88 15.89 10.30 3.02
N ASN A 89 16.38 9.23 2.42
CA ASN A 89 16.14 8.88 1.02
C ASN A 89 14.80 8.16 0.80
N TYR A 90 13.77 8.49 1.60
CA TYR A 90 12.45 7.85 1.50
C TYR A 90 11.82 8.02 0.12
N ASN A 91 11.79 9.25 -0.39
CA ASN A 91 11.12 9.57 -1.65
C ASN A 91 11.90 9.11 -2.88
N THR A 92 13.23 9.08 -2.80
CA THR A 92 14.11 8.79 -3.94
C THR A 92 14.48 7.32 -4.05
N ILE A 93 14.55 6.59 -2.93
CA ILE A 93 14.96 5.18 -2.87
C ILE A 93 13.87 4.31 -2.23
N GLY A 94 13.46 4.65 -1.01
CA GLY A 94 12.60 3.80 -0.18
C GLY A 94 11.24 3.49 -0.80
N LEU A 95 10.41 4.51 -1.02
CA LEU A 95 9.07 4.37 -1.59
C LEU A 95 9.08 3.77 -3.01
N PRO A 96 9.98 4.18 -3.94
CA PRO A 96 10.13 3.49 -5.22
C PRO A 96 10.46 2.00 -5.09
N PHE A 97 11.36 1.64 -4.18
CA PHE A 97 11.71 0.24 -3.90
C PHE A 97 10.49 -0.54 -3.37
N MET A 98 9.79 -0.02 -2.37
CA MET A 98 8.61 -0.67 -1.76
C MET A 98 7.48 -0.89 -2.79
N LYS A 99 7.25 0.09 -3.67
CA LYS A 99 6.33 -0.03 -4.81
C LYS A 99 6.73 -1.18 -5.72
N HIS A 100 8.00 -1.17 -6.18
CA HIS A 100 8.48 -2.15 -7.13
C HIS A 100 8.47 -3.57 -6.53
N LEU A 101 8.90 -3.73 -5.28
CA LEU A 101 8.87 -5.01 -4.58
C LEU A 101 7.46 -5.60 -4.54
N GLY A 102 6.45 -4.83 -4.11
CA GLY A 102 5.06 -5.30 -4.08
C GLY A 102 4.54 -5.72 -5.47
N ARG A 103 4.90 -4.96 -6.52
CA ARG A 103 4.49 -5.25 -7.90
C ARG A 103 5.18 -6.49 -8.47
N VAL A 104 6.46 -6.69 -8.21
CA VAL A 104 7.21 -7.88 -8.65
C VAL A 104 6.64 -9.15 -8.00
N ILE A 105 6.28 -9.09 -6.71
CA ILE A 105 5.62 -10.23 -6.05
C ILE A 105 4.23 -10.49 -6.64
N HIS A 106 3.44 -9.45 -6.92
CA HIS A 106 2.16 -9.61 -7.60
C HIS A 106 2.30 -10.21 -9.00
N GLU A 107 3.29 -9.78 -9.80
CA GLU A 107 3.60 -10.35 -11.11
C GLU A 107 4.02 -11.83 -11.03
N HIS A 108 4.73 -12.22 -9.97
CA HIS A 108 5.03 -13.61 -9.70
C HIS A 108 3.75 -14.40 -9.39
N GLU A 109 2.91 -13.86 -8.50
CA GLU A 109 1.63 -14.46 -8.09
C GLU A 109 0.62 -14.54 -9.25
N LEU A 110 0.70 -13.66 -10.26
CA LEU A 110 -0.09 -13.76 -11.49
C LEU A 110 0.24 -15.02 -12.30
N LYS A 111 1.51 -15.47 -12.29
CA LYS A 111 2.00 -16.61 -13.07
C LYS A 111 1.91 -17.93 -12.29
N ARG A 112 1.69 -17.85 -10.98
CA ARG A 112 1.63 -19.01 -10.09
C ARG A 112 0.40 -19.87 -10.40
N LYS A 113 0.62 -21.16 -10.70
CA LYS A 113 -0.47 -22.13 -10.82
C LYS A 113 -1.06 -22.41 -9.44
N ARG A 114 -2.34 -22.10 -9.25
CA ARG A 114 -3.08 -22.37 -7.99
C ARG A 114 -3.92 -23.63 -8.15
N LYS A 115 -3.80 -24.56 -7.21
CA LYS A 115 -4.66 -25.76 -7.13
C LYS A 115 -6.05 -25.43 -6.58
N ILE A 116 -6.12 -24.43 -5.71
CA ILE A 116 -7.33 -23.95 -5.05
C ILE A 116 -7.40 -22.44 -5.33
N LEU A 117 -8.54 -21.98 -5.82
CA LEU A 117 -8.78 -20.55 -6.00
C LEU A 117 -9.18 -19.94 -4.66
N THR A 118 -8.63 -18.78 -4.35
CA THR A 118 -9.01 -18.04 -3.15
C THR A 118 -10.42 -17.49 -3.28
N ASP A 119 -11.22 -17.67 -2.23
CA ASP A 119 -12.45 -16.93 -2.02
C ASP A 119 -12.14 -15.64 -1.24
N LEU A 120 -12.37 -14.48 -1.88
CA LEU A 120 -12.06 -13.16 -1.34
C LEU A 120 -13.33 -12.40 -0.89
N ASN A 121 -14.51 -13.03 -0.92
CA ASN A 121 -15.77 -12.34 -0.62
C ASN A 121 -15.78 -11.72 0.78
N SER A 122 -15.15 -12.36 1.76
CA SER A 122 -15.03 -11.83 3.13
C SER A 122 -14.14 -10.58 3.25
N LEU A 123 -13.46 -10.19 2.17
CA LEU A 123 -12.55 -9.04 2.13
C LEU A 123 -13.14 -7.86 1.34
N ILE A 124 -14.38 -8.00 0.87
CA ILE A 124 -15.17 -6.91 0.29
C ILE A 124 -15.91 -6.21 1.42
N PHE A 125 -15.45 -5.01 1.77
CA PHE A 125 -16.02 -4.22 2.86
C PHE A 125 -16.84 -3.05 2.31
N PRO A 126 -17.98 -2.71 2.96
CA PRO A 126 -18.59 -1.40 2.77
C PRO A 126 -17.73 -0.35 3.47
N TYR A 127 -17.19 0.60 2.71
CA TYR A 127 -16.51 1.79 3.24
C TYR A 127 -17.47 2.97 3.27
N ASP A 128 -17.18 3.98 4.11
CA ASP A 128 -18.10 5.10 4.36
C ASP A 128 -18.52 5.83 3.08
N LYS A 129 -17.54 6.07 2.18
CA LYS A 129 -17.80 6.55 0.83
C LYS A 129 -17.52 5.41 -0.14
N THR A 130 -18.56 4.97 -0.83
CA THR A 130 -18.48 3.88 -1.79
C THR A 130 -17.61 4.27 -2.99
N ALA A 131 -16.41 3.70 -3.05
CA ALA A 131 -15.79 3.40 -4.33
C ALA A 131 -16.47 2.11 -4.84
N ASN A 132 -17.23 2.18 -5.93
CA ASN A 132 -17.84 0.98 -6.53
C ASN A 132 -16.75 -0.08 -6.77
N LEU A 133 -16.75 -1.13 -5.93
CA LEU A 133 -15.90 -2.31 -6.08
C LEU A 133 -16.55 -3.24 -7.11
N PRO A 134 -15.76 -3.86 -8.01
CA PRO A 134 -16.26 -4.81 -9.00
C PRO A 134 -16.79 -6.11 -8.38
#